data_AF-W7RLB2-F1
#
_entry.id   AF-W7RLB2-F1
#
_cell.length_a   1.000
_cell.length_b   1.000
_cell.length_c   1.000
_cell.angle_alpha   90.00
_cell.angle_beta   90.00
_cell.angle_gamma   90.00
#
_symmetry.space_group_name_H-M   'P 1'
#
loop_
_entity.id
_entity.type
_entity.pdbx_description
1 polymer ?
#
loop_
_entity_poly.entity_id
_entity_poly.type
_entity_poly.pdbx_seq_one_letter_code
_entity_poly.pdbx_strand_id
1 'polypeptide(L)'
;MNKITCPCCGYRTLDSDGSYDICPICFWEDDPFQKENEYDLGANHVPLVEAQKNYIRYGACEKRFVKNVRKSNEQDKRNPNWKAFKDDLYELGLVCRRFKEGVYNIADLEHNLSLIDSSKEINKIIEQAMNDIEMIRFCTSDYKQRDEAIEVVEKLLKRLNITTIET
;
A
#
# COMPACT_ATOMS: atom_id res chain seq x y z
N MET A 1 -31.84 -7.01 5.81
CA MET A 1 -31.24 -6.02 4.89
C MET A 1 -30.08 -6.67 4.17
N ASN A 2 -29.88 -6.37 2.89
CA ASN A 2 -28.74 -6.88 2.12
C ASN A 2 -27.52 -6.01 2.44
N LYS A 3 -26.53 -6.59 3.12
CA LYS A 3 -25.26 -5.91 3.41
C LYS A 3 -24.50 -5.57 2.13
N ILE A 4 -23.83 -4.43 2.14
CA ILE A 4 -23.02 -3.90 1.04
C ILE A 4 -21.56 -4.29 1.21
N THR A 5 -20.89 -4.48 0.08
CA THR A 5 -19.49 -4.91 0.02
C THR A 5 -18.58 -3.76 0.46
N CYS A 6 -17.82 -3.96 1.53
CA CYS A 6 -16.76 -3.02 1.90
C CYS A 6 -15.72 -2.95 0.78
N PRO A 7 -15.38 -1.76 0.25
CA PRO A 7 -14.44 -1.63 -0.86
C PRO A 7 -13.02 -2.05 -0.46
N CYS A 8 -12.66 -1.95 0.83
CA CYS A 8 -11.34 -2.32 1.34
C CYS A 8 -11.12 -3.85 1.46
N CYS A 9 -12.05 -4.61 2.06
CA CYS A 9 -11.82 -6.05 2.32
C CYS A 9 -12.65 -6.99 1.43
N GLY A 10 -13.68 -6.48 0.77
CA GLY A 10 -14.58 -7.25 -0.08
C GLY A 10 -15.67 -8.02 0.67
N TYR A 11 -15.77 -7.91 2.00
CA TYR A 11 -16.85 -8.54 2.76
C TYR A 11 -18.11 -7.67 2.81
N ARG A 12 -19.27 -8.32 2.71
CA ARG A 12 -20.58 -7.67 2.83
C ARG A 12 -20.88 -7.37 4.30
N THR A 13 -20.52 -6.18 4.75
CA THR A 13 -20.57 -5.81 6.18
C THR A 13 -21.26 -4.47 6.46
N LEU A 14 -21.37 -3.61 5.46
CA LEU A 14 -21.93 -2.26 5.56
C LEU A 14 -23.45 -2.30 5.43
N ASP A 15 -24.18 -1.47 6.19
CA ASP A 15 -25.65 -1.47 6.18
C ASP A 15 -26.22 -0.63 5.04
N SER A 16 -25.52 0.42 4.65
CA SER A 16 -25.83 1.30 3.52
C SER A 16 -24.57 1.68 2.74
N ASP A 17 -24.77 2.24 1.55
CA ASP A 17 -23.67 2.68 0.69
C ASP A 17 -23.39 4.15 0.97
N GLY A 18 -22.15 4.49 1.31
CA GLY A 18 -21.75 5.86 1.54
C GLY A 18 -22.29 6.47 2.83
N SER A 19 -22.59 5.65 3.84
CA SER A 19 -23.07 6.12 5.15
C SER A 19 -21.98 6.34 6.18
N TYR A 20 -20.70 6.28 5.78
CA TYR A 20 -19.55 6.39 6.69
C TYR A 20 -19.54 5.28 7.75
N ASP A 21 -20.12 4.12 7.42
CA ASP A 21 -20.10 2.94 8.30
C ASP A 21 -18.65 2.41 8.41
N ILE A 22 -18.24 2.04 9.62
CA ILE A 22 -16.94 1.39 9.82
C ILE A 22 -17.08 -0.12 9.64
N CYS A 23 -16.34 -0.68 8.69
CA CYS A 23 -16.29 -2.12 8.46
C CYS A 23 -15.71 -2.85 9.69
N PRO A 24 -16.43 -3.77 10.36
CA PRO A 24 -15.91 -4.48 11.53
C PRO A 24 -14.80 -5.49 11.21
N ILE A 25 -14.60 -5.84 9.93
CA ILE A 25 -13.59 -6.83 9.50
C ILE A 25 -12.25 -6.16 9.18
N CYS A 26 -12.25 -4.96 8.61
CA CYS A 26 -11.00 -4.27 8.26
C CYS A 26 -10.85 -2.88 8.86
N PHE A 27 -11.87 -2.33 9.52
CA PHE A 27 -11.88 -0.99 10.10
C PHE A 27 -11.84 0.18 9.09
N TRP A 28 -12.15 -0.08 7.81
CA TRP A 28 -12.32 0.97 6.81
C TRP A 28 -13.65 1.71 7.02
N GLU A 29 -13.62 3.04 6.99
CA GLU A 29 -14.82 3.89 7.01
C GLU A 29 -15.34 4.09 5.57
N ASP A 30 -16.62 3.81 5.34
CA ASP A 30 -17.25 3.82 4.02
C ASP A 30 -17.50 5.24 3.48
N ASP A 31 -16.41 5.86 3.04
CA ASP A 31 -16.37 7.18 2.43
C ASP A 31 -16.70 7.12 0.91
N PRO A 32 -17.82 7.72 0.46
CA PRO A 32 -18.17 7.79 -0.97
C PRO A 32 -17.09 8.46 -1.81
N PHE A 33 -16.40 9.48 -1.28
CA PHE A 33 -15.37 10.20 -2.02
C PHE A 33 -14.19 9.28 -2.34
N GLN A 34 -13.67 8.56 -1.34
CA GLN A 34 -12.55 7.64 -1.54
C GLN A 34 -12.94 6.38 -2.32
N LYS A 35 -14.25 6.07 -2.44
CA LYS A 35 -14.75 5.01 -3.31
C LYS A 35 -14.65 5.37 -4.79
N GLU A 36 -14.79 6.65 -5.12
CA GLU A 36 -14.65 7.19 -6.49
C GLU A 36 -13.24 7.73 -6.79
N ASN A 37 -12.45 7.99 -5.74
CA ASN A 37 -11.09 8.55 -5.81
C ASN A 37 -10.13 7.66 -5.01
N GLU A 38 -9.85 6.45 -5.48
CA GLU A 38 -9.19 5.41 -4.69
C GLU A 38 -7.74 5.71 -4.26
N TYR A 39 -7.11 6.70 -4.89
CA TYR A 39 -5.75 7.18 -4.60
C TYR A 39 -5.71 8.35 -3.61
N ASP A 40 -6.87 8.96 -3.33
CA ASP A 40 -6.97 10.16 -2.51
C ASP A 40 -7.25 9.83 -1.05
N LEU A 41 -6.91 10.78 -0.19
CA LEU A 41 -7.32 10.79 1.21
C LEU A 41 -8.76 11.29 1.34
N GLY A 42 -9.40 10.95 2.44
CA GLY A 42 -10.76 11.36 2.76
C GLY A 42 -11.01 11.18 4.25
N ALA A 43 -12.10 10.51 4.62
CA ALA A 43 -12.36 10.14 6.01
C ALA A 43 -11.25 9.21 6.58
N ASN A 44 -10.60 8.42 5.71
CA ASN A 44 -9.52 7.52 6.09
C ASN A 44 -8.14 8.18 5.91
N HIS A 45 -7.18 7.81 6.76
CA HIS A 45 -5.81 8.35 6.75
C HIS A 45 -4.89 7.69 5.71
N VAL A 46 -5.42 6.74 4.94
CA VAL A 46 -4.72 6.11 3.82
C VAL A 46 -5.67 6.02 2.62
N PRO A 47 -5.16 6.05 1.39
CA PRO A 47 -5.96 5.80 0.19
C PRO A 47 -6.58 4.41 0.21
N LEU A 48 -7.69 4.23 -0.51
CA LEU A 48 -8.38 2.94 -0.61
C LEU A 48 -7.46 1.85 -1.19
N VAL A 49 -6.66 2.19 -2.21
CA VAL A 49 -5.67 1.27 -2.81
C VAL A 49 -4.68 0.73 -1.77
N GLU A 50 -4.29 1.55 -0.80
CA GLU A 50 -3.37 1.18 0.26
C GLU A 50 -4.07 0.40 1.37
N ALA A 51 -5.29 0.78 1.72
CA ALA A 51 -6.10 0.07 2.70
C ALA A 51 -6.37 -1.39 2.28
N GLN A 52 -6.66 -1.64 1.01
CA GLN A 52 -6.83 -3.01 0.49
C GLN A 52 -5.57 -3.87 0.69
N LYS A 53 -4.38 -3.29 0.44
CA LYS A 53 -3.09 -3.96 0.63
C LYS A 53 -2.78 -4.21 2.10
N ASN A 54 -3.02 -3.20 2.94
CA ASN A 54 -2.91 -3.32 4.39
C ASN A 54 -3.84 -4.41 4.92
N TYR A 55 -5.06 -4.52 4.41
CA TYR A 55 -5.97 -5.58 4.81
C TYR A 55 -5.43 -6.97 4.44
N ILE A 56 -4.91 -7.14 3.22
CA ILE A 56 -4.28 -8.40 2.81
C ILE A 56 -3.09 -8.76 3.71
N ARG A 57 -2.29 -7.76 4.11
CA ARG A 57 -1.07 -7.98 4.90
C ARG A 57 -1.30 -8.13 6.40
N TYR A 58 -2.21 -7.35 6.97
CA TYR A 58 -2.40 -7.20 8.42
C TYR A 58 -3.77 -7.65 8.91
N GLY A 59 -4.74 -7.83 8.01
CA GLY A 59 -6.15 -8.05 8.36
C GLY A 59 -6.91 -6.78 8.74
N ALA A 60 -6.33 -5.60 8.57
CA ALA A 60 -6.96 -4.29 8.81
C ALA A 60 -6.52 -3.26 7.76
N CYS A 61 -7.33 -2.23 7.50
CA CYS A 61 -7.06 -1.15 6.54
C CYS A 61 -5.79 -0.35 6.91
N GLU A 62 -5.41 -0.36 8.17
CA GLU A 62 -4.13 0.12 8.67
C GLU A 62 -3.63 -0.78 9.80
N LYS A 63 -2.31 -0.92 9.93
CA LYS A 63 -1.69 -1.77 10.97
C LYS A 63 -2.10 -1.38 12.40
N ARG A 64 -2.35 -0.09 12.66
CA ARG A 64 -2.77 0.40 13.98
C ARG A 64 -4.15 -0.12 14.41
N PHE A 65 -5.01 -0.49 13.47
CA PHE A 65 -6.39 -0.95 13.74
C PHE A 65 -6.55 -2.46 13.87
N VAL A 66 -5.46 -3.24 13.85
CA VAL A 66 -5.52 -4.70 14.02
C VAL A 66 -6.23 -5.12 15.31
N LYS A 67 -6.18 -4.29 16.37
CA LYS A 67 -6.86 -4.54 17.64
C LYS A 67 -8.35 -4.17 17.63
N ASN A 68 -8.80 -3.47 16.60
CA ASN A 68 -10.16 -2.94 16.47
C ASN A 68 -11.03 -3.78 15.51
N VAL A 69 -10.46 -4.78 14.85
CA VAL A 69 -11.18 -5.66 13.91
C VAL A 69 -11.57 -6.98 14.56
N ARG A 70 -12.63 -7.60 14.04
CA ARG A 70 -12.94 -9.02 14.29
C ARG A 70 -12.54 -9.87 13.08
N LYS A 71 -12.23 -11.15 13.32
CA LYS A 71 -12.07 -12.12 12.23
C LYS A 71 -13.42 -12.34 11.53
N SER A 72 -13.38 -12.56 10.22
CA SER A 72 -14.55 -13.03 9.47
C SER A 72 -14.92 -14.44 9.93
N ASN A 73 -16.21 -14.76 9.94
CA ASN A 73 -16.75 -16.10 10.18
C ASN A 73 -17.53 -16.60 8.93
N GLU A 74 -18.12 -17.79 9.01
CA GLU A 74 -18.80 -18.46 7.88
C GLU A 74 -20.04 -17.71 7.35
N GLN A 75 -20.63 -16.84 8.18
CA GLN A 75 -21.77 -16.00 7.82
C GLN A 75 -21.34 -14.77 7.01
N ASP A 76 -20.10 -14.31 7.17
CA ASP A 76 -19.57 -13.18 6.43
C ASP A 76 -19.32 -13.56 4.97
N LYS A 77 -20.21 -13.10 4.08
CA LYS A 77 -20.09 -13.34 2.65
C LYS A 77 -19.15 -12.33 2.01
N ARG A 78 -18.05 -12.83 1.44
CA ARG A 78 -17.15 -12.03 0.60
C ARG A 78 -17.70 -11.97 -0.83
N ASN A 79 -17.64 -10.80 -1.45
CA ASN A 79 -17.98 -10.65 -2.86
C ASN A 79 -16.94 -11.40 -3.71
N PRO A 80 -17.33 -12.43 -4.50
CA PRO A 80 -16.39 -13.21 -5.31
C PRO A 80 -15.74 -12.39 -6.42
N ASN A 81 -16.37 -11.27 -6.81
CA ASN A 81 -15.84 -10.36 -7.83
C ASN A 81 -14.95 -9.27 -7.24
N TRP A 82 -14.80 -9.18 -5.91
CA TRP A 82 -13.88 -8.24 -5.31
C TRP A 82 -12.45 -8.65 -5.62
N LYS A 83 -11.65 -7.68 -6.06
CA LYS A 83 -10.21 -7.81 -6.28
C LYS A 83 -9.54 -6.56 -5.75
N ALA A 84 -8.36 -6.73 -5.15
CA ALA A 84 -7.55 -5.58 -4.81
C ALA A 84 -7.06 -4.89 -6.09
N PHE A 85 -6.84 -3.59 -6.02
CA PHE A 85 -6.19 -2.83 -7.08
C PHE A 85 -4.79 -3.40 -7.33
N LYS A 86 -4.51 -3.75 -8.60
CA LYS A 86 -3.17 -4.06 -9.08
C LYS A 86 -2.64 -2.83 -9.82
N ASP A 87 -1.79 -2.07 -9.13
CA ASP A 87 -1.09 -0.91 -9.69
C ASP A 87 0.36 -0.96 -9.21
N ASP A 88 1.21 -1.50 -10.08
CA ASP A 88 2.62 -1.75 -9.77
C ASP A 88 3.40 -0.43 -9.56
N LEU A 89 2.99 0.67 -10.22
CA LEU A 89 3.64 1.98 -10.05
C LEU A 89 3.25 2.62 -8.72
N TYR A 90 1.99 2.48 -8.30
CA TYR A 90 1.59 2.87 -6.96
C TYR A 90 2.31 2.03 -5.89
N GLU A 91 2.47 0.72 -6.12
CA GLU A 91 3.22 -0.17 -5.21
C GLU A 91 4.66 0.27 -5.06
N LEU A 92 5.34 0.54 -6.18
CA LEU A 92 6.69 1.07 -6.17
C LEU A 92 6.75 2.40 -5.41
N GLY A 93 5.83 3.33 -5.71
CA GLY A 93 5.73 4.62 -5.03
C GLY A 93 5.55 4.48 -3.52
N LEU A 94 4.71 3.55 -3.08
CA LEU A 94 4.46 3.27 -1.67
C LEU A 94 5.70 2.68 -0.99
N VAL A 95 6.39 1.73 -1.62
CA VAL A 95 7.63 1.13 -1.11
C VAL A 95 8.69 2.21 -0.90
N CYS A 96 8.88 3.06 -1.89
CA CYS A 96 9.79 4.20 -1.83
C CYS A 96 9.41 5.19 -0.72
N ARG A 97 8.12 5.55 -0.59
CA ARG A 97 7.63 6.44 0.47
C ARG A 97 7.91 5.87 1.86
N ARG A 98 7.57 4.61 2.10
CA ARG A 98 7.75 3.94 3.40
C ARG A 98 9.23 3.88 3.82
N PHE A 99 10.14 3.72 2.86
CA PHE A 99 11.57 3.84 3.11
C PHE A 99 11.98 5.27 3.48
N LYS A 100 11.54 6.28 2.71
CA LYS A 100 11.81 7.69 3.00
C LYS A 100 11.30 8.13 4.38
N GLU A 101 10.14 7.64 4.81
CA GLU A 101 9.55 7.88 6.14
C GLU A 101 10.26 7.11 7.27
N GLY A 102 11.19 6.21 6.95
CA GLY A 102 11.90 5.38 7.93
C GLY A 102 11.07 4.24 8.50
N VAL A 103 9.91 3.94 7.91
CA VAL A 103 9.10 2.76 8.23
C VAL A 103 9.81 1.49 7.77
N TYR A 104 10.46 1.56 6.60
CA TYR A 104 11.28 0.49 6.03
C TYR A 104 12.76 0.80 6.22
N ASN A 105 13.52 -0.22 6.62
CA ASN A 105 14.98 -0.18 6.51
C ASN A 105 15.43 -0.52 5.08
N ILE A 106 16.74 -0.47 4.82
CA ILE A 106 17.28 -0.71 3.47
C ILE A 106 17.03 -2.13 2.95
N ALA A 107 17.01 -3.13 3.84
CA ALA A 107 16.68 -4.51 3.46
C ALA A 107 15.19 -4.69 3.15
N ASP A 108 14.31 -4.00 3.89
CA ASP A 108 12.88 -3.94 3.57
C ASP A 108 12.67 -3.29 2.19
N LEU A 109 13.37 -2.19 1.89
CA LEU A 109 13.30 -1.52 0.58
C LEU A 109 13.66 -2.49 -0.55
N GLU A 110 14.83 -3.12 -0.48
CA GLU A 110 15.33 -4.05 -1.49
C GLU A 110 14.38 -5.24 -1.69
N HIS A 111 13.93 -5.85 -0.59
CA HIS A 111 12.99 -6.96 -0.64
C HIS A 111 11.67 -6.55 -1.31
N ASN A 112 11.07 -5.43 -0.91
CA ASN A 112 9.78 -5.02 -1.49
C ASN A 112 9.91 -4.58 -2.95
N LEU A 113 11.03 -3.96 -3.37
CA LEU A 113 11.29 -3.66 -4.78
C LEU A 113 11.38 -4.93 -5.62
N SER A 114 11.99 -6.00 -5.10
CA SER A 114 12.09 -7.30 -5.80
C SER A 114 10.74 -7.99 -6.06
N LEU A 115 9.71 -7.61 -5.31
CA LEU A 115 8.36 -8.17 -5.44
C LEU A 115 7.52 -7.43 -6.50
N ILE A 116 7.99 -6.28 -6.99
CA ILE A 116 7.29 -5.52 -8.03
C ILE A 116 7.43 -6.26 -9.36
N ASP A 117 6.30 -6.66 -9.94
CA ASP A 117 6.22 -7.35 -11.23
C ASP A 117 5.45 -6.49 -12.23
N SER A 118 6.20 -5.67 -12.98
CA SER A 118 5.65 -4.73 -13.96
C SER A 118 6.17 -4.98 -15.38
N SER A 119 6.07 -4.00 -16.28
CA SER A 119 6.58 -4.12 -17.64
C SER A 119 8.10 -4.35 -17.65
N LYS A 120 8.61 -4.98 -18.71
CA LYS A 120 10.05 -5.25 -18.88
C LYS A 120 10.89 -3.97 -18.76
N GLU A 121 10.39 -2.86 -19.30
CA GLU A 121 11.06 -1.56 -19.24
C GLU A 121 11.13 -1.02 -17.82
N ILE A 122 10.03 -1.11 -17.06
CA ILE A 122 9.97 -0.69 -15.66
C ILE A 122 10.86 -1.58 -14.80
N ASN A 123 10.79 -2.91 -14.97
CA ASN A 123 11.59 -3.86 -14.20
C ASN A 123 13.08 -3.63 -14.40
N LYS A 124 13.54 -3.30 -15.62
CA LYS A 124 14.95 -2.93 -15.87
C LYS A 124 15.38 -1.68 -15.08
N ILE A 125 14.48 -0.73 -14.88
CA ILE A 125 14.75 0.48 -14.09
C ILE A 125 14.83 0.12 -12.60
N ILE A 126 13.94 -0.74 -12.11
CA ILE A 126 13.93 -1.24 -10.74
C ILE A 126 15.21 -2.04 -10.45
N GLU A 127 15.59 -2.96 -11.33
CA GLU A 127 16.82 -3.76 -11.22
C GLU A 127 18.06 -2.88 -11.10
N GLN A 128 18.15 -1.80 -11.89
CA GLN A 128 19.26 -0.86 -11.76
C GLN A 128 19.28 -0.19 -10.38
N ALA A 129 18.14 0.26 -9.87
CA ALA A 129 18.06 0.86 -8.54
C ALA A 129 18.41 -0.15 -7.44
N MET A 130 18.00 -1.41 -7.57
CA MET A 130 18.36 -2.48 -6.65
C MET A 130 19.86 -2.76 -6.64
N ASN A 131 20.51 -2.80 -7.80
CA ASN A 131 21.97 -2.96 -7.90
C ASN A 131 22.71 -1.79 -7.21
N ASP A 132 22.22 -0.56 -7.40
CA ASP A 132 22.80 0.63 -6.76
C ASP A 132 22.65 0.56 -5.21
N ILE A 133 21.49 0.10 -4.73
CA ILE A 133 21.23 -0.14 -3.29
C ILE A 133 22.16 -1.23 -2.74
N GLU A 134 22.33 -2.33 -3.47
CA GLU A 134 23.24 -3.40 -3.09
C GLU A 134 24.68 -2.90 -2.98
N MET A 135 25.14 -2.10 -3.95
CA MET A 135 26.46 -1.47 -3.91
C MET A 135 26.64 -0.56 -2.69
N ILE A 136 25.63 0.22 -2.31
CA ILE A 136 25.65 1.06 -1.10
C ILE A 136 25.84 0.19 0.15
N ARG A 137 25.13 -0.94 0.24
CA ARG A 137 25.27 -1.87 1.39
C ARG A 137 26.68 -2.44 1.52
N PHE A 138 27.40 -2.62 0.40
CA PHE A 138 28.76 -3.14 0.40
C PHE A 138 29.85 -2.08 0.60
N CYS A 139 29.66 -0.88 0.05
CA CYS A 139 30.72 0.13 -0.04
C CYS A 139 30.60 1.27 0.99
N THR A 140 29.45 1.42 1.63
CA THR A 140 29.14 2.57 2.49
C THR A 140 28.98 2.15 3.95
N SER A 141 29.45 3.00 4.87
CA SER A 141 29.25 2.82 6.32
C SER A 141 27.77 2.85 6.70
N ASP A 142 27.35 2.00 7.63
CA ASP A 142 25.94 1.82 8.04
C ASP A 142 25.17 3.12 8.29
N TYR A 143 25.79 4.13 8.92
CA TYR A 143 25.14 5.40 9.23
C TYR A 143 24.87 6.30 8.00
N LYS A 144 25.49 6.02 6.85
CA LYS A 144 25.29 6.76 5.58
C LYS A 144 24.46 6.00 4.56
N GLN A 145 24.35 4.68 4.69
CA GLN A 145 23.65 3.84 3.70
C GLN A 145 22.22 4.31 3.44
N ARG A 146 21.52 4.75 4.49
CA ARG A 146 20.15 5.24 4.36
C ARG A 146 20.08 6.50 3.50
N ASP A 147 20.94 7.49 3.76
CA ASP A 147 20.92 8.77 3.06
C ASP A 147 21.27 8.60 1.58
N GLU A 148 22.30 7.78 1.28
CA GLU A 148 22.66 7.46 -0.10
C GLU A 148 21.55 6.66 -0.83
N ALA A 149 20.89 5.74 -0.14
CA ALA A 149 19.77 4.99 -0.70
C ALA A 149 18.53 5.87 -0.97
N ILE A 150 18.32 6.94 -0.20
CA ILE A 150 17.27 7.94 -0.52
C ILE A 150 17.53 8.55 -1.89
N GLU A 151 18.78 8.91 -2.21
CA GLU A 151 19.10 9.48 -3.52
C GLU A 151 18.78 8.53 -4.68
N VAL A 152 19.02 7.22 -4.49
CA VAL A 152 18.66 6.19 -5.46
C VAL A 152 17.13 6.12 -5.63
N VAL A 153 16.39 6.12 -4.52
CA VAL A 153 14.93 6.13 -4.51
C VAL A 153 14.37 7.37 -5.23
N GLU A 154 14.93 8.55 -5.02
CA GLU A 154 14.48 9.78 -5.67
C GLU A 154 14.75 9.77 -7.17
N LYS A 155 15.92 9.25 -7.60
CA LYS A 155 16.24 9.04 -9.02
C LYS A 155 15.28 8.04 -9.66
N LEU A 156 14.96 6.95 -8.98
CA LEU A 156 13.99 5.93 -9.42
C LEU A 156 12.60 6.55 -9.65
N LEU A 157 12.06 7.23 -8.64
CA LEU A 157 10.74 7.89 -8.71
C LEU A 157 10.68 8.91 -9.85
N LYS A 158 11.72 9.75 -9.98
CA LYS A 158 11.82 10.74 -11.07
C LYS A 158 11.84 10.08 -12.44
N ARG A 159 12.59 8.99 -12.61
CA ARG A 159 12.70 8.29 -13.90
C ARG A 159 11.40 7.63 -14.34
N LEU A 160 10.58 7.20 -13.39
CA LEU A 160 9.26 6.61 -13.62
C LEU A 160 8.12 7.63 -13.61
N ASN A 161 8.43 8.93 -13.43
CA ASN A 161 7.44 10.01 -13.32
C ASN A 161 6.38 9.75 -12.23
N ILE A 162 6.80 9.18 -11.10
CA ILE A 162 5.95 8.94 -9.94
C ILE A 162 6.06 10.12 -9.00
N THR A 163 4.96 10.83 -8.80
CA THR A 163 4.83 11.83 -7.75
C THR A 163 4.50 11.12 -6.44
N THR A 164 5.40 11.17 -5.46
CA THR A 164 5.05 10.81 -4.10
C THR A 164 4.07 11.85 -3.56
N ILE A 165 2.83 11.46 -3.29
CA ILE A 165 1.90 12.27 -2.49
C ILE A 165 2.62 12.54 -1.16
N GLU A 166 3.00 13.79 -0.92
CA GLU A 166 3.43 14.27 0.40
C GLU A 166 2.19 14.32 1.28
N THR A 167 2.26 13.76 2.48
CA THR A 167 1.20 13.81 3.49
C THR A 167 1.05 15.20 4.08
#